data_AF-A0A395GU77-F1
#
_entry.id   AF-A0A395GU77-F1
#
_cell.length_a   1.000
_cell.length_b   1.000
_cell.length_c   1.000
_cell.angle_alpha   90.00
_cell.angle_beta   90.00
_cell.angle_gamma   90.00
#
_symmetry.space_group_name_H-M   'P 1'
#
loop_
_entity.id
_entity.type
_entity.pdbx_description
1 polymer ?
#
loop_
_entity_poly.entity_id
_entity_poly.type
_entity_poly.pdbx_seq_one_letter_code
_entity_poly.pdbx_strand_id
1 'polypeptide(L)'
;MADEIPDSAANTPGGDSAAATPITNTQVRPGGAPARVYMNEKIVPYLLEGMKSVTKEQPANPLRVLGEFLIQKSMEVEQGATKTPE
;
A
#
# COMPACT_ATOMS: atom_id res chain seq x y z
N MET A 1 -5.06 -40.19 -34.25
CA MET A 1 -3.95 -39.23 -34.12
C MET A 1 -4.58 -37.89 -33.76
N ALA A 2 -4.30 -37.39 -32.56
CA ALA A 2 -4.71 -36.08 -32.10
C ALA A 2 -3.56 -35.11 -32.30
N ASP A 3 -3.81 -33.96 -32.94
CA ASP A 3 -2.89 -32.82 -33.07
C ASP A 3 -3.79 -31.57 -33.20
N GLU A 4 -4.03 -30.90 -32.07
CA GLU A 4 -3.46 -29.60 -31.68
C GLU A 4 -4.25 -28.39 -32.23
N ILE A 5 -4.87 -27.66 -31.31
CA ILE A 5 -5.43 -26.32 -31.51
C ILE A 5 -4.30 -25.32 -31.22
N PRO A 6 -3.92 -24.41 -32.14
CA PRO A 6 -3.08 -23.29 -31.78
C PRO A 6 -3.93 -22.14 -31.23
N ASP A 7 -3.97 -22.02 -29.90
CA ASP A 7 -4.17 -20.74 -29.21
C ASP A 7 -2.92 -19.88 -29.40
N SER A 8 -3.05 -18.68 -30.00
CA SER A 8 -2.19 -17.53 -29.63
C SER A 8 -2.58 -16.22 -30.34
N ALA A 9 -3.08 -15.31 -29.50
CA ALA A 9 -2.64 -13.92 -29.37
C ALA A 9 -2.63 -13.03 -30.62
N ALA A 10 -3.76 -12.35 -30.85
CA ALA A 10 -3.78 -11.03 -31.47
C ALA A 10 -4.50 -10.03 -30.55
N ASN A 11 -3.84 -9.62 -29.47
CA ASN A 11 -4.23 -8.42 -28.74
C ASN A 11 -3.56 -7.23 -29.41
N THR A 12 -4.30 -6.60 -30.31
CA THR A 12 -3.97 -5.31 -30.94
C THR A 12 -4.29 -4.20 -29.93
N PRO A 13 -3.33 -3.41 -29.40
CA PRO A 13 -3.67 -2.26 -28.59
C PRO A 13 -3.94 -1.08 -29.53
N GLY A 14 -5.18 -0.98 -30.00
CA GLY A 14 -5.72 0.24 -30.59
C GLY A 14 -6.66 0.88 -29.58
N GLY A 15 -6.29 2.05 -29.05
CA GLY A 15 -7.13 2.74 -28.08
C GLY A 15 -6.44 3.90 -27.37
N ASP A 16 -5.98 4.88 -28.14
CA ASP A 16 -5.83 6.24 -27.63
C ASP A 16 -7.21 6.75 -27.19
N SER A 17 -7.45 6.89 -25.89
CA SER A 17 -8.14 8.08 -25.36
C SER A 17 -8.27 8.05 -23.84
N ALA A 18 -8.10 9.25 -23.32
CA ALA A 18 -8.05 9.64 -21.93
C ALA A 18 -9.32 9.30 -21.13
N ALA A 19 -9.10 9.31 -19.81
CA ALA A 19 -10.07 9.41 -18.74
C ALA A 19 -10.80 8.12 -18.33
N ALA A 20 -10.53 7.75 -17.07
CA ALA A 20 -11.31 6.88 -16.20
C ALA A 20 -11.45 5.40 -16.62
N THR A 21 -10.64 4.53 -16.02
CA THR A 21 -10.98 3.10 -15.91
C THR A 21 -10.41 2.45 -14.65
N PRO A 22 -11.07 1.39 -14.16
CA PRO A 22 -11.23 1.05 -12.75
C PRO A 22 -10.11 0.14 -12.26
N ILE A 23 -10.02 0.00 -10.94
CA ILE A 23 -9.54 -1.17 -10.17
C ILE A 23 -9.22 -2.41 -11.03
N THR A 24 -8.09 -2.38 -11.74
CA THR A 24 -7.53 -3.55 -12.38
C THR A 24 -6.69 -4.21 -11.33
N ASN A 25 -7.08 -5.44 -10.98
CA ASN A 25 -6.42 -6.38 -10.10
C ASN A 25 -4.95 -6.53 -10.53
N THR A 26 -4.12 -5.57 -10.13
CA THR A 26 -2.70 -5.56 -10.41
C THR A 26 -2.12 -6.53 -9.41
N GLN A 27 -2.04 -7.78 -9.83
CA GLN A 27 -1.17 -8.79 -9.26
C GLN A 27 0.18 -8.12 -9.02
N VAL A 28 0.38 -7.74 -7.76
CA VAL A 28 1.49 -6.89 -7.34
C VAL A 28 2.73 -7.76 -7.52
N ARG A 29 3.48 -7.51 -8.59
CA ARG A 29 4.82 -8.09 -8.72
C ARG A 29 5.56 -7.80 -7.41
N PRO A 30 6.21 -8.79 -6.78
CA PRO A 30 7.01 -8.56 -5.58
C PRO A 30 8.11 -7.55 -5.96
N GLY A 31 7.95 -6.30 -5.56
CA GLY A 31 8.70 -5.16 -6.12
C GLY A 31 7.81 -4.16 -6.86
N GLY A 32 6.68 -3.77 -6.26
CA GLY A 32 5.83 -2.70 -6.79
C GLY A 32 6.58 -1.36 -6.94
N ALA A 33 6.00 -0.42 -7.67
CA ALA A 33 6.57 0.91 -7.93
C ALA A 33 7.29 1.51 -6.69
N PRO A 34 8.45 2.20 -6.85
CA PRO A 34 9.27 2.67 -5.73
C PRO A 34 8.50 3.39 -4.62
N ALA A 35 7.44 4.12 -4.97
CA ALA A 35 6.54 4.78 -4.02
C ALA A 35 5.82 3.79 -3.07
N ARG A 36 5.35 2.63 -3.58
CA ARG A 36 4.69 1.60 -2.76
C ARG A 36 5.66 0.94 -1.79
N VAL A 37 6.89 0.67 -2.23
CA VAL A 37 7.93 0.10 -1.35
C VAL A 37 8.21 1.05 -0.20
N TYR A 38 8.48 2.33 -0.52
CA TYR A 38 8.68 3.36 0.50
C TYR A 38 7.50 3.48 1.46
N MET A 39 6.26 3.46 0.95
CA MET A 39 5.08 3.51 1.82
C MET A 39 4.99 2.29 2.74
N ASN A 40 5.16 1.09 2.17
CA ASN A 40 5.07 -0.17 2.91
C ASN A 40 6.12 -0.27 4.02
N GLU A 41 7.31 0.28 3.81
CA GLU A 41 8.40 0.25 4.78
C GLU A 41 8.30 1.36 5.83
N LYS A 42 7.88 2.56 5.44
CA LYS A 42 7.97 3.74 6.30
C LYS A 42 6.68 4.14 7.00
N ILE A 43 5.52 3.97 6.37
CA ILE A 43 4.26 4.53 6.90
C ILE A 43 3.18 3.47 7.15
N VAL A 44 3.05 2.47 6.28
CA VAL A 44 1.98 1.47 6.35
C VAL A 44 1.95 0.71 7.68
N PRO A 45 3.06 0.22 8.27
CA PRO A 45 3.00 -0.48 9.54
C PRO A 45 2.40 0.37 10.66
N TYR A 46 2.77 1.65 10.73
CA TYR A 46 2.27 2.57 11.76
C TYR A 46 0.83 3.01 11.51
N LEU A 47 0.45 3.18 10.23
CA LEU A 47 -0.93 3.47 9.86
C LEU A 47 -1.86 2.34 10.27
N LEU A 48 -1.49 1.09 10.00
CA LEU A 48 -2.29 -0.08 10.37
C LEU A 48 -2.41 -0.21 11.89
N GLU A 49 -1.34 0.06 12.64
CA GLU A 49 -1.35 0.05 14.10
C GLU A 49 -2.32 1.12 14.66
N GLY A 50 -2.23 2.36 14.19
CA GLY A 50 -3.12 3.44 14.62
C GLY A 50 -4.57 3.19 14.23
N MET A 51 -4.81 2.68 13.02
CA MET A 51 -6.16 2.33 12.56
C MET A 51 -6.79 1.23 13.43
N LYS A 52 -6.01 0.27 13.94
CA LYS A 52 -6.51 -0.74 14.87
C LYS A 52 -7.02 -0.12 16.18
N SER A 53 -6.33 0.87 16.72
CA SER A 53 -6.76 1.57 17.94
C SER A 53 -8.04 2.37 17.70
N VAL A 54 -8.10 3.11 16.58
CA VAL A 54 -9.29 3.92 16.22
C VAL A 54 -10.52 3.04 15.96
N THR A 55 -10.35 1.89 15.30
CA THR A 55 -11.46 0.96 15.04
C THR A 55 -11.98 0.27 16.31
N LYS A 56 -11.11 0.07 17.31
CA LYS A 56 -11.47 -0.50 18.61
C LYS A 56 -12.21 0.50 19.51
N GLU A 57 -11.69 1.73 19.61
CA GLU A 57 -12.24 2.74 20.53
C GLU A 57 -13.38 3.57 19.93
N GLN A 58 -13.47 3.61 18.60
CA GLN A 58 -14.45 4.40 17.85
C GLN A 58 -14.64 5.82 18.41
N PRO A 59 -13.56 6.61 18.51
CA PRO A 59 -13.65 7.96 19.05
C PRO A 59 -14.48 8.85 18.12
N ALA A 60 -15.09 9.91 18.67
CA ALA A 60 -15.90 10.86 17.91
C ALA A 60 -15.10 11.57 16.78
N ASN A 61 -13.78 11.71 16.94
CA ASN A 61 -12.90 12.33 15.96
C ASN A 61 -11.76 11.36 15.55
N PRO A 62 -12.05 10.34 14.72
CA PRO A 62 -11.10 9.26 14.42
C PRO A 62 -9.83 9.75 13.73
N LEU A 63 -9.93 10.72 12.82
CA LEU A 63 -8.77 11.28 12.12
C LEU A 63 -7.86 12.07 13.04
N ARG A 64 -8.42 12.77 14.04
CA ARG A 64 -7.63 13.52 15.02
C ARG A 64 -6.83 12.57 15.91
N VAL A 65 -7.50 11.56 16.46
CA VAL A 65 -6.85 10.55 17.31
C VAL A 65 -5.79 9.77 16.52
N LEU A 66 -6.08 9.41 15.26
CA LEU A 66 -5.09 8.78 14.39
C LEU A 66 -3.87 9.68 14.14
N GLY A 67 -4.09 10.97 13.87
CA GLY A 67 -3.01 11.93 13.65
C GLY A 67 -2.14 12.11 14.90
N GLU A 68 -2.77 12.25 16.07
CA GLU A 68 -2.07 12.32 17.36
C GLU A 68 -1.24 11.05 17.61
N PHE A 69 -1.80 9.87 17.32
CA PHE A 69 -1.08 8.59 17.40
C PHE A 69 0.15 8.57 16.48
N LEU A 70 0.01 9.00 15.22
CA LEU A 70 1.12 8.98 14.26
C LEU A 70 2.24 9.93 14.65
N ILE A 71 1.93 11.11 15.20
CA ILE A 71 2.93 12.05 15.72
C ILE A 71 3.67 11.46 16.92
N GLN A 72 2.92 10.87 17.87
CA GLN A 72 3.54 10.20 19.02
C GLN A 72 4.45 9.05 18.56
N LYS A 73 3.98 8.24 17.61
CA LYS A 73 4.75 7.11 17.06
C LYS A 73 5.98 7.57 16.30
N SER A 74 5.91 8.67 15.54
CA SER A 74 7.09 9.19 14.83
C SER A 74 8.19 9.61 15.81
N MET A 75 7.82 10.24 16.93
CA MET A 75 8.76 10.60 17.99
C MET A 75 9.40 9.35 18.62
N GLU A 76 8.62 8.31 18.90
CA GLU A 76 9.14 7.04 19.45
C GLU A 76 10.09 6.34 18.48
N VAL A 77 9.76 6.32 17.19
CA VAL A 77 10.59 5.71 16.14
C VAL A 77 11.90 6.48 15.96
N GLU A 78 11.85 7.81 15.94
CA GLU A 78 13.06 8.66 15.90
C GLU A 78 13.94 8.49 17.15
N GLN A 79 13.32 8.36 18.34
CA GLN A 79 14.03 8.12 19.60
C GLN A 79 14.52 6.67 19.74
N GLY A 80 13.87 5.71 19.10
CA GLY A 80 14.28 4.30 19.05
C GLY A 80 15.41 4.05 18.05
N ALA A 81 15.41 4.77 16.92
CA ALA A 81 16.46 4.69 15.90
C ALA A 81 17.84 5.19 16.39
N THR A 82 17.86 6.05 17.41
CA THR A 82 19.10 6.58 18.02
C THR A 82 19.69 5.68 19.11
N LYS A 83 19.11 4.50 19.38
CA LYS A 83 19.59 3.52 20.38
C LYS A 83 20.02 2.19 19.75
N THR A 84 20.71 2.23 18.62
CA THR A 84 21.58 1.10 18.24
C THR A 84 22.98 1.42 18.76
N PRO A 85 23.41 0.85 19.89
CA PRO A 85 24.81 0.88 20.27
C PRO A 85 25.54 -0.11 19.36
N GLU A 86 26.58 0.35 18.68
CA GLU A 86 27.67 -0.52 18.22
C GLU A 86 28.72 -0.59 19.32
#